data_AF-A0A327NHR3-F1
#
_entry.id   AF-A0A327NHR3-F1
#
_cell.length_a   1.000
_cell.length_b   1.000
_cell.length_c   1.000
_cell.angle_alpha   90.00
_cell.angle_beta   90.00
_cell.angle_gamma   90.00
#
_symmetry.space_group_name_H-M   'P 1'
#
loop_
_entity.id
_entity.type
_entity.pdbx_description
1 polymer ?
#
loop_
_entity_poly.entity_id
_entity_poly.type
_entity_poly.pdbx_seq_one_letter_code
_entity_poly.pdbx_strand_id
1 'polypeptide(L)'
;MLTMNLEEEIAIYQFGQGIHSDTAILGHFSQLDEDTQKIRLYDLYDLVLPLNPVSSDIEQAIKDSSLTPTDVPCVTLKQRQLRQGIFFLPDGENEQVAELLLYVFKIVYQRAYTLKQENSTDWWYQDLSKPEIVQAIRTRHRELAEEIYMNSSFRSEFACLAKLWYEFIELRKGNVGEPKPDEPEIQTKFNFLTYNDMIGKVDTVIGKSIAIVEDKLSHGIGVLQGSVRKGLAAQYKLTSEQARLLLVDVIERHMQEVYKVNWRPYF
;
A
#
# COMPACT_ATOMS: atom_id res chain seq x y z
N MET A 1 2.89 -5.55 -3.79
CA MET A 1 3.20 -4.15 -4.10
C MET A 1 3.01 -3.47 -2.76
N LEU A 2 4.06 -3.62 -1.94
CA LEU A 2 4.03 -3.66 -0.49
C LEU A 2 3.33 -2.41 0.07
N THR A 3 2.46 -2.55 1.08
CA THR A 3 1.98 -1.40 1.88
C THR A 3 3.00 -1.01 2.94
N MET A 4 2.93 0.24 3.42
CA MET A 4 3.76 0.69 4.54
C MET A 4 3.52 -0.18 5.78
N ASN A 5 4.61 -0.56 6.42
CA ASN A 5 4.60 -1.24 7.71
C ASN A 5 4.59 -0.23 8.87
N LEU A 6 4.39 -0.74 10.09
CA LEU A 6 4.36 0.10 11.28
C LEU A 6 5.65 0.91 11.50
N GLU A 7 6.82 0.36 11.19
CA GLU A 7 8.10 1.06 11.38
C GLU A 7 8.27 2.22 10.39
N GLU A 8 7.85 2.02 9.12
CA GLU A 8 7.81 3.08 8.11
C GLU A 8 6.85 4.19 8.52
N GLU A 9 5.65 3.83 9.00
CA GLU A 9 4.68 4.83 9.50
C GLU A 9 5.21 5.58 10.72
N ILE A 10 5.82 4.88 11.70
CA ILE A 10 6.45 5.53 12.86
C ILE A 10 7.52 6.52 12.39
N ALA A 11 8.37 6.15 11.42
CA ALA A 11 9.41 7.04 10.90
C ALA A 11 8.80 8.29 10.23
N ILE A 12 7.72 8.13 9.46
CA ILE A 12 7.02 9.25 8.82
C ILE A 12 6.37 10.16 9.86
N TYR A 13 5.70 9.63 10.87
CA TYR A 13 5.12 10.43 11.95
C TYR A 13 6.20 11.13 12.79
N GLN A 14 7.33 10.47 13.05
CA GLN A 14 8.49 11.10 13.69
C GLN A 14 9.07 12.24 12.84
N PHE A 15 9.12 12.09 11.51
CA PHE A 15 9.49 13.19 10.62
C PHE A 15 8.48 14.35 10.71
N GLY A 16 7.18 14.03 10.74
CA GLY A 16 6.12 15.01 10.95
C GLY A 16 6.28 15.81 12.25
N GLN A 17 6.71 15.15 13.33
CA GLN A 17 7.02 15.78 14.62
C GLN A 17 8.37 16.50 14.66
N GLY A 18 9.17 16.44 13.59
CA GLY A 18 10.50 17.06 13.52
C GLY A 18 11.60 16.29 14.25
N ILE A 19 11.39 14.99 14.51
CA ILE A 19 12.32 14.10 15.21
C ILE A 19 13.21 13.33 14.24
N HIS A 20 12.61 12.84 13.14
CA HIS A 20 13.30 12.04 12.14
C HIS A 20 13.71 12.88 10.92
N SER A 21 14.79 12.49 10.26
CA SER A 21 15.29 13.15 9.05
C SER A 21 14.55 12.65 7.80
N ASP A 22 14.30 13.52 6.83
CA ASP A 22 13.82 13.14 5.49
C ASP A 22 14.83 12.25 4.77
N THR A 23 16.12 12.52 4.92
CA THR A 23 17.20 11.80 4.21
C THR A 23 17.16 10.27 4.41
N ALA A 24 16.79 9.79 5.59
CA ALA A 24 16.67 8.36 5.86
C ALA A 24 15.44 7.74 5.18
N ILE A 25 14.31 8.45 5.20
CA ILE A 25 13.05 8.02 4.57
C ILE A 25 13.21 7.99 3.05
N LEU A 26 13.73 9.08 2.46
CA LEU A 26 13.95 9.20 1.02
C LEU A 26 15.07 8.27 0.53
N GLY A 27 16.12 8.07 1.34
CA GLY A 27 17.18 7.12 1.04
C GLY A 27 16.72 5.66 1.06
N HIS A 28 15.73 5.31 1.89
CA HIS A 28 15.07 4.00 1.81
C HIS A 28 14.17 3.91 0.57
N PHE A 29 13.40 4.97 0.28
CA PHE A 29 12.50 5.02 -0.88
C PHE A 29 13.24 4.83 -2.22
N SER A 30 14.42 5.44 -2.39
CA SER A 30 15.20 5.32 -3.64
C SER A 30 15.79 3.93 -3.87
N GLN A 31 15.85 3.07 -2.85
CA GLN A 31 16.31 1.68 -2.98
C GLN A 31 15.21 0.72 -3.43
N LEU A 32 13.96 1.19 -3.48
CA LEU A 32 12.81 0.39 -3.90
C LEU A 32 12.75 0.31 -5.44
N ASP A 33 12.21 -0.81 -5.95
CA ASP A 33 11.87 -0.91 -7.37
C ASP A 33 10.71 0.05 -7.73
N GLU A 34 10.59 0.40 -9.01
CA GLU A 34 9.63 1.41 -9.49
C GLU A 34 8.18 1.08 -9.12
N ASP A 35 7.81 -0.20 -9.20
CA ASP A 35 6.47 -0.66 -8.80
C ASP A 35 6.27 -0.41 -7.31
N THR A 36 7.23 -0.81 -6.46
CA THR A 36 7.18 -0.59 -5.01
C THR A 36 7.17 0.90 -4.63
N GLN A 37 7.90 1.74 -5.36
CA GLN A 37 7.86 3.19 -5.19
C GLN A 37 6.45 3.74 -5.42
N LYS A 38 5.76 3.29 -6.47
CA LYS A 38 4.39 3.75 -6.75
C LYS A 38 3.47 3.49 -5.56
N ILE A 39 3.47 2.31 -4.94
CA ILE A 39 2.66 2.07 -3.71
C ILE A 39 3.05 2.96 -2.57
N ARG A 40 4.34 3.20 -2.36
CA ARG A 40 4.76 4.12 -1.29
C ARG A 40 4.22 5.53 -1.54
N LEU A 41 4.10 5.97 -2.79
CA LEU A 41 3.40 7.21 -3.13
C LEU A 41 1.90 7.14 -2.82
N TYR A 42 1.24 6.02 -3.12
CA TYR A 42 -0.16 5.77 -2.74
C TYR A 42 -0.37 5.84 -1.22
N ASP A 43 0.44 5.13 -0.46
CA ASP A 43 0.38 5.12 0.99
C ASP A 43 0.65 6.53 1.57
N LEU A 44 1.66 7.25 1.06
CA LEU A 44 1.95 8.62 1.50
C LEU A 44 0.78 9.57 1.20
N TYR A 45 0.19 9.44 0.01
CA TYR A 45 -0.97 10.24 -0.38
C TYR A 45 -2.18 9.95 0.52
N ASP A 46 -2.41 8.70 0.88
CA ASP A 46 -3.47 8.29 1.81
C ASP A 46 -3.26 8.80 3.24
N LEU A 47 -2.01 9.07 3.65
CA LEU A 47 -1.71 9.78 4.90
C LEU A 47 -2.00 11.29 4.80
N VAL A 48 -1.74 11.90 3.64
CA VAL A 48 -1.91 13.34 3.42
C VAL A 48 -3.38 13.74 3.26
N LEU A 49 -4.13 13.00 2.42
CA LEU A 49 -5.47 13.40 1.98
C LEU A 49 -6.45 13.63 3.15
N PRO A 50 -6.55 12.75 4.17
CA PRO A 50 -7.45 12.94 5.30
C PRO A 50 -7.13 14.17 6.16
N LEU A 51 -5.90 14.69 6.09
CA LEU A 51 -5.46 15.88 6.81
C LEU A 51 -5.90 17.19 6.13
N ASN A 52 -6.61 17.09 5.00
CA ASN A 52 -7.19 18.19 4.24
C ASN A 52 -6.17 19.31 3.94
N PRO A 53 -5.14 19.02 3.12
CA PRO A 53 -4.16 20.02 2.69
C PRO A 53 -4.85 21.18 1.98
N VAL A 54 -4.39 22.40 2.27
CA VAL A 54 -4.78 23.62 1.54
C VAL A 54 -3.60 24.14 0.72
N SER A 55 -3.86 25.03 -0.23
CA SER A 55 -2.81 25.54 -1.15
C SER A 55 -1.61 26.15 -0.43
N SER A 56 -1.81 26.82 0.70
CA SER A 56 -0.73 27.37 1.51
C SER A 56 0.20 26.29 2.09
N ASP A 57 -0.34 25.10 2.38
CA ASP A 57 0.45 23.97 2.89
C ASP A 57 1.40 23.45 1.80
N ILE A 58 0.90 23.36 0.56
CA ILE A 58 1.69 22.94 -0.61
C ILE A 58 2.78 23.97 -0.92
N GLU A 59 2.44 25.26 -0.86
CA GLU A 59 3.43 26.32 -1.05
C GLU A 59 4.52 26.32 0.01
N GLN A 60 4.18 26.01 1.26
CA GLN A 60 5.15 25.89 2.33
C GLN A 60 6.02 24.65 2.16
N ALA A 61 5.41 23.50 1.82
CA ALA A 61 6.13 22.26 1.56
C ALA A 61 7.21 22.42 0.47
N ILE A 62 6.88 23.13 -0.63
CA ILE A 62 7.85 23.40 -1.71
C ILE A 62 9.02 24.25 -1.20
N LYS A 63 8.76 25.25 -0.34
CA LYS A 63 9.82 26.09 0.23
C LYS A 63 10.76 25.32 1.18
N ASP A 64 10.20 24.33 1.88
CA ASP A 64 10.92 23.57 2.90
C ASP A 64 11.63 22.34 2.32
N SER A 65 11.21 21.87 1.14
CA SER A 65 11.85 20.80 0.37
C SER A 65 13.05 21.29 -0.43
N SER A 66 13.80 20.36 -1.03
CA SER A 66 14.85 20.65 -2.01
C SER A 66 14.33 20.99 -3.41
N LEU A 67 13.01 20.87 -3.64
CA LEU A 67 12.36 21.07 -4.93
C LEU A 67 12.21 22.54 -5.30
N THR A 68 12.20 22.81 -6.61
CA THR A 68 11.90 24.13 -7.15
C THR A 68 10.40 24.25 -7.48
N PRO A 69 9.80 25.46 -7.40
CA PRO A 69 8.42 25.68 -7.80
C PRO A 69 8.11 25.35 -9.28
N THR A 70 9.15 25.22 -10.10
CA THR A 70 9.07 24.87 -11.53
C THR A 70 9.15 23.38 -11.80
N ASP A 71 9.51 22.57 -10.79
CA ASP A 71 9.55 21.12 -10.94
C ASP A 71 8.15 20.60 -11.25
N VAL A 72 8.07 19.59 -12.11
CA VAL A 72 6.80 19.04 -12.61
C VAL A 72 5.88 18.57 -11.48
N PRO A 73 6.34 17.93 -10.38
CA PRO A 73 5.47 17.56 -9.26
C PRO A 73 4.86 18.78 -8.57
N CYS A 74 5.65 19.83 -8.37
CA CYS A 74 5.24 21.10 -7.76
C CYS A 74 4.16 21.81 -8.59
N VAL A 75 4.38 21.92 -9.90
CA VAL A 75 3.42 22.53 -10.83
C VAL A 75 2.11 21.73 -10.86
N THR A 76 2.21 20.41 -10.93
CA THR A 76 1.06 19.50 -11.03
C THR A 76 0.20 19.55 -9.77
N LEU A 77 0.83 19.51 -8.59
CA LEU A 77 0.14 19.57 -7.30
C LEU A 77 -0.53 20.91 -7.03
N LYS A 78 0.11 22.03 -7.39
CA LYS A 78 -0.50 23.37 -7.27
C LYS A 78 -1.75 23.52 -8.14
N GLN A 79 -1.71 23.04 -9.38
CA GLN A 79 -2.84 23.16 -10.30
C GLN A 79 -4.04 22.31 -9.84
N ARG A 80 -3.80 21.16 -9.22
CA ARG A 80 -4.83 20.17 -8.89
C ARG A 80 -5.23 20.14 -7.41
N GLN A 81 -4.53 20.87 -6.54
CA GLN A 81 -4.80 21.02 -5.10
C GLN A 81 -5.00 19.70 -4.34
N LEU A 82 -4.34 18.60 -4.73
CA LEU A 82 -4.54 17.27 -4.15
C LEU A 82 -6.00 16.74 -4.21
N ARG A 83 -6.90 17.37 -5.00
CA ARG A 83 -8.34 17.05 -5.02
C ARG A 83 -8.74 15.96 -6.02
N GLN A 84 -7.88 15.63 -6.99
CA GLN A 84 -8.26 14.82 -8.14
C GLN A 84 -7.78 13.36 -8.10
N GLY A 85 -7.38 12.85 -6.93
CA GLY A 85 -6.83 11.51 -6.84
C GLY A 85 -5.43 11.43 -7.45
N ILE A 86 -4.80 10.29 -7.24
CA ILE A 86 -3.37 10.12 -7.41
C ILE A 86 -2.94 9.70 -8.83
N PHE A 87 -3.90 9.40 -9.71
CA PHE A 87 -3.69 9.09 -11.14
C PHE A 87 -3.07 10.24 -11.96
N PHE A 88 -2.65 11.31 -11.27
CA PHE A 88 -2.06 12.50 -11.85
C PHE A 88 -0.65 12.78 -11.31
N LEU A 89 -0.07 11.88 -10.50
CA LEU A 89 1.35 11.97 -10.19
C LEU A 89 2.15 11.81 -11.49
N PRO A 90 3.13 12.67 -11.77
CA PRO A 90 3.93 12.57 -12.98
C PRO A 90 4.70 11.25 -13.04
N ASP A 91 4.62 10.57 -14.17
CA ASP A 91 5.40 9.35 -14.41
C ASP A 91 6.90 9.67 -14.46
N GLY A 92 7.72 8.84 -13.80
CA GLY A 92 9.18 8.91 -13.86
C GLY A 92 9.84 9.88 -12.87
N GLU A 93 9.09 10.53 -11.99
CA GLU A 93 9.59 11.48 -10.98
C GLU A 93 9.24 11.05 -9.54
N ASN A 94 9.21 9.74 -9.30
CA ASN A 94 8.74 9.16 -8.05
C ASN A 94 9.44 9.74 -6.80
N GLU A 95 10.75 9.97 -6.86
CA GLU A 95 11.51 10.50 -5.73
C GLU A 95 11.11 11.93 -5.38
N GLN A 96 10.97 12.80 -6.39
CA GLN A 96 10.55 14.19 -6.18
C GLN A 96 9.10 14.26 -5.69
N VAL A 97 8.24 13.38 -6.21
CA VAL A 97 6.87 13.25 -5.72
C VAL A 97 6.83 12.76 -4.27
N ALA A 98 7.66 11.79 -3.91
CA ALA A 98 7.76 11.29 -2.53
C ALA A 98 8.22 12.39 -1.58
N GLU A 99 9.26 13.14 -1.94
CA GLU A 99 9.74 14.28 -1.17
C GLU A 99 8.62 15.32 -0.97
N LEU A 100 7.94 15.71 -2.05
CA LEU A 100 6.88 16.70 -1.97
C LEU A 100 5.72 16.23 -1.08
N LEU A 101 5.27 14.98 -1.23
CA LEU A 101 4.20 14.40 -0.40
C LEU A 101 4.63 14.31 1.07
N LEU A 102 5.89 13.95 1.34
CA LEU A 102 6.44 13.86 2.70
C LEU A 102 6.47 15.25 3.37
N TYR A 103 6.90 16.28 2.64
CA TYR A 103 6.88 17.66 3.15
C TYR A 103 5.47 18.21 3.30
N VAL A 104 4.55 17.94 2.36
CA VAL A 104 3.14 18.29 2.51
C VAL A 104 2.57 17.63 3.76
N PHE A 105 2.81 16.32 3.94
CA PHE A 105 2.41 15.57 5.13
C PHE A 105 2.90 16.26 6.40
N LYS A 106 4.18 16.61 6.50
CA LYS A 106 4.75 17.27 7.67
C LYS A 106 4.00 18.57 8.01
N ILE A 107 3.78 19.45 7.03
CA ILE A 107 3.09 20.73 7.27
C ILE A 107 1.65 20.50 7.76
N VAL A 108 0.87 19.65 7.08
CA VAL A 108 -0.52 19.41 7.46
C VAL A 108 -0.66 18.64 8.76
N TYR A 109 0.25 17.71 9.02
CA TYR A 109 0.30 16.92 10.24
C TYR A 109 0.67 17.80 11.44
N GLN A 110 1.64 18.70 11.33
CA GLN A 110 2.01 19.60 12.43
C GLN A 110 0.85 20.50 12.88
N ARG A 111 0.05 20.98 11.92
CA ARG A 111 -1.21 21.69 12.21
C ARG A 111 -2.17 20.82 13.02
N ALA A 112 -2.37 19.57 12.59
CA ALA A 112 -3.25 18.64 13.29
C ALA A 112 -2.69 18.20 14.66
N TYR A 113 -1.38 18.04 14.78
CA TYR A 113 -0.67 17.60 15.98
C TYR A 113 -0.79 18.62 17.10
N THR A 114 -0.51 19.90 16.82
CA THR A 114 -0.66 21.00 17.80
C THR A 114 -2.06 21.06 18.40
N LEU A 115 -3.10 20.73 17.61
CA LEU A 115 -4.49 20.75 18.09
C LEU A 115 -4.89 19.53 18.93
N LYS A 116 -4.19 18.40 18.80
CA LYS A 116 -4.63 17.09 19.32
C LYS A 116 -3.67 16.45 20.33
N GLN A 117 -2.42 16.89 20.40
CA GLN A 117 -1.35 16.25 21.18
C GLN A 117 -1.72 16.04 22.66
N GLU A 118 -2.43 16.98 23.29
CA GLU A 118 -2.72 16.91 24.73
C GLU A 118 -3.80 15.89 25.11
N ASN A 119 -4.64 15.44 24.16
CA ASN A 119 -5.84 14.64 24.47
C ASN A 119 -6.09 13.47 23.52
N SER A 120 -5.16 13.15 22.63
CA SER A 120 -5.39 12.09 21.64
C SER A 120 -5.11 10.69 22.22
N THR A 121 -6.04 9.78 21.96
CA THR A 121 -5.86 8.34 22.16
C THR A 121 -5.10 7.68 21.00
N ASP A 122 -4.94 8.38 19.88
CA ASP A 122 -4.26 7.83 18.71
C ASP A 122 -2.75 7.89 18.92
N TRP A 123 -2.08 6.77 18.67
CA TRP A 123 -0.64 6.64 18.91
C TRP A 123 0.18 7.66 18.12
N TRP A 124 -0.26 7.99 16.90
CA TRP A 124 0.45 8.92 16.02
C TRP A 124 0.33 10.38 16.45
N TYR A 125 -0.46 10.73 17.48
CA TYR A 125 -0.45 12.06 18.10
C TYR A 125 0.26 12.08 19.46
N GLN A 126 0.79 10.94 19.90
CA GLN A 126 1.65 10.88 21.09
C GLN A 126 3.05 11.41 20.75
N ASP A 127 3.81 11.76 21.79
CA ASP A 127 5.18 12.24 21.67
C ASP A 127 6.13 11.10 21.29
N LEU A 128 6.45 10.99 20.00
CA LEU A 128 7.29 9.92 19.46
C LEU A 128 8.80 10.17 19.68
N SER A 129 9.16 11.27 20.37
CA SER A 129 10.55 11.50 20.80
C SER A 129 10.90 10.62 22.01
N LYS A 130 9.89 10.15 22.72
CA LYS A 130 10.00 9.29 23.90
C LYS A 130 10.17 7.82 23.48
N PRO A 131 11.34 7.21 23.69
CA PRO A 131 11.58 5.83 23.28
C PRO A 131 10.64 4.83 23.96
N GLU A 132 10.19 5.12 25.18
CA GLU A 132 9.21 4.30 25.91
C GLU A 132 7.84 4.26 25.21
N ILE A 133 7.41 5.35 24.60
CA ILE A 133 6.14 5.42 23.85
C ILE A 133 6.27 4.60 22.57
N VAL A 134 7.34 4.81 21.81
CA VAL A 134 7.63 4.05 20.58
C VAL A 134 7.70 2.55 20.89
N GLN A 135 8.37 2.16 21.98
CA GLN A 135 8.47 0.76 22.38
C GLN A 135 7.13 0.18 22.81
N ALA A 136 6.28 0.95 23.51
CA ALA A 136 4.95 0.52 23.88
C ALA A 136 4.06 0.28 22.65
N ILE A 137 4.12 1.16 21.63
CA ILE A 137 3.39 1.00 20.36
C ILE A 137 3.80 -0.32 19.67
N ARG A 138 5.11 -0.53 19.51
CA ARG A 138 5.65 -1.76 18.91
C ARG A 138 5.24 -3.02 19.65
N THR A 139 5.33 -2.97 20.98
CA THR A 139 5.01 -4.12 21.84
C THR A 139 3.53 -4.45 21.74
N ARG A 140 2.66 -3.43 21.84
CA ARG A 140 1.21 -3.61 21.74
C ARG A 140 0.79 -4.14 20.38
N HIS A 141 1.38 -3.63 19.31
CA HIS A 141 1.12 -4.11 17.95
C HIS A 141 1.51 -5.58 17.78
N ARG A 142 2.70 -5.95 18.26
CA ARG A 142 3.18 -7.34 18.21
C ARG A 142 2.28 -8.29 18.99
N GLU A 143 1.92 -7.94 20.22
CA GLU A 143 1.02 -8.75 21.06
C GLU A 143 -0.33 -8.96 20.38
N LEU A 144 -0.90 -7.91 19.79
CA LEU A 144 -2.16 -8.00 19.03
C LEU A 144 -2.01 -8.85 17.77
N ALA A 145 -0.90 -8.72 17.03
CA ALA A 145 -0.64 -9.53 15.85
C ALA A 145 -0.56 -11.03 16.22
N GLU A 146 0.11 -11.38 17.32
CA GLU A 146 0.14 -12.75 17.84
C GLU A 146 -1.24 -13.24 18.25
N GLU A 147 -1.99 -12.43 19.01
CA GLU A 147 -3.34 -12.78 19.45
C GLU A 147 -4.27 -13.03 18.25
N ILE A 148 -4.25 -12.14 17.26
CA ILE A 148 -5.05 -12.26 16.03
C ILE A 148 -4.64 -13.49 15.23
N TYR A 149 -3.33 -13.75 15.09
CA TYR A 149 -2.82 -14.91 14.34
C TYR A 149 -3.27 -16.23 14.98
N MET A 150 -3.29 -16.30 16.31
CA MET A 150 -3.73 -17.50 17.06
C MET A 150 -5.25 -17.61 17.18
N ASN A 151 -6.00 -16.56 16.84
CA ASN A 151 -7.45 -16.55 16.96
C ASN A 151 -8.11 -17.46 15.92
N SER A 152 -8.82 -18.51 16.39
CA SER A 152 -9.51 -19.45 15.51
C SER A 152 -10.62 -18.82 14.66
N SER A 153 -11.19 -17.70 15.08
CA SER A 153 -12.33 -17.06 14.41
C SER A 153 -11.99 -16.39 13.07
N PHE A 154 -10.71 -16.10 12.80
CA PHE A 154 -10.28 -15.48 11.54
C PHE A 154 -9.30 -16.35 10.74
N ARG A 155 -8.99 -17.55 11.23
CA ARG A 155 -7.92 -18.39 10.67
C ARG A 155 -8.20 -18.78 9.22
N SER A 156 -9.46 -19.11 8.90
CA SER A 156 -9.89 -19.45 7.54
C SER A 156 -9.77 -18.26 6.59
N GLU A 157 -10.07 -17.07 7.09
CA GLU A 157 -10.07 -15.82 6.35
C GLU A 157 -8.64 -15.40 6.01
N PHE A 158 -7.72 -15.49 6.97
CA PHE A 158 -6.30 -15.22 6.72
C PHE A 158 -5.69 -16.23 5.75
N ALA A 159 -5.99 -17.53 5.91
CA ALA A 159 -5.53 -18.55 4.97
C ALA A 159 -6.08 -18.33 3.56
N CYS A 160 -7.36 -17.94 3.44
CA CYS A 160 -7.98 -17.61 2.17
C CYS A 160 -7.35 -16.37 1.52
N LEU A 161 -7.13 -15.30 2.30
CA LEU A 161 -6.46 -14.09 1.83
C LEU A 161 -5.03 -14.40 1.35
N ALA A 162 -4.25 -15.12 2.14
CA ALA A 162 -2.90 -15.52 1.78
C ALA A 162 -2.89 -16.35 0.48
N LYS A 163 -3.82 -17.30 0.34
CA LYS A 163 -3.96 -18.10 -0.88
C LYS A 163 -4.28 -17.23 -2.10
N LEU A 164 -5.26 -16.33 -2.00
CA LEU A 164 -5.64 -15.44 -3.10
C LEU A 164 -4.46 -14.53 -3.50
N TRP A 165 -3.73 -14.02 -2.53
CA TRP A 165 -2.52 -13.24 -2.76
C TRP A 165 -1.42 -14.04 -3.44
N TYR A 166 -1.18 -15.27 -2.98
CA TYR A 166 -0.21 -16.16 -3.61
C TYR A 166 -0.56 -16.44 -5.08
N GLU A 167 -1.82 -16.79 -5.36
CA GLU A 167 -2.29 -17.03 -6.74
C GLU A 167 -2.14 -15.78 -7.61
N PHE A 168 -2.45 -14.60 -7.07
CA PHE A 168 -2.29 -13.32 -7.76
C PHE A 168 -0.81 -13.04 -8.12
N ILE A 169 0.11 -13.29 -7.20
CA ILE A 169 1.56 -13.11 -7.43
C ILE A 169 2.06 -14.08 -8.50
N GLU A 170 1.69 -15.36 -8.39
CA GLU A 170 2.14 -16.38 -9.33
C GLU A 170 1.62 -16.12 -10.75
N LEU A 171 0.37 -15.64 -10.88
CA LEU A 171 -0.19 -15.20 -12.15
C LEU A 171 0.66 -14.09 -12.79
N ARG A 172 1.10 -13.10 -11.99
CA ARG A 172 1.94 -12.00 -12.50
C ARG A 172 3.36 -12.45 -12.83
N LYS A 173 3.99 -13.32 -12.03
CA LYS A 173 5.32 -13.87 -12.33
C LYS A 173 5.34 -14.67 -13.62
N GLY A 174 4.27 -15.41 -13.91
CA GLY A 174 4.12 -16.16 -15.17
C GLY A 174 4.08 -15.29 -16.43
N ASN A 175 3.84 -13.98 -16.30
CA ASN A 175 3.73 -13.04 -17.42
C ASN A 175 5.01 -12.22 -17.69
N VAL A 176 6.10 -12.39 -16.92
CA VAL A 176 7.40 -11.70 -17.15
C VAL A 176 8.28 -12.45 -18.18
N GLY A 177 7.70 -13.37 -18.96
CA GLY A 177 8.38 -13.94 -20.13
C GLY A 177 8.27 -12.99 -21.32
N GLU A 178 9.41 -12.53 -21.86
CA GLU A 178 9.48 -11.75 -23.10
C GLU A 178 8.60 -12.37 -24.20
N PRO A 179 7.82 -11.58 -24.97
CA PRO A 179 7.08 -12.11 -26.11
C PRO A 179 8.09 -12.64 -27.14
N LYS A 180 8.15 -13.96 -27.30
CA LYS A 180 8.89 -14.56 -28.41
C LYS A 180 8.23 -14.15 -29.74
N PRO A 181 8.99 -13.69 -30.75
CA PRO A 181 8.42 -13.34 -32.04
C PRO A 181 7.95 -14.60 -32.79
N ASP A 182 6.69 -14.55 -33.22
CA ASP A 182 6.04 -15.21 -34.35
C ASP A 182 6.52 -16.62 -34.77
N GLU A 183 5.67 -17.63 -34.51
CA GLU A 183 5.57 -18.81 -35.38
C GLU A 183 4.19 -18.85 -36.06
N PRO A 184 4.10 -19.19 -37.35
CA PRO A 184 2.89 -19.00 -38.15
C PRO A 184 1.81 -20.03 -37.83
N GLU A 185 0.58 -19.55 -37.67
CA GLU A 185 -0.62 -20.35 -37.41
C GLU A 185 -0.87 -21.42 -38.49
N ILE A 186 -0.82 -22.69 -38.09
CA ILE A 186 -1.34 -23.79 -38.91
C ILE A 186 -2.86 -23.87 -38.70
N GLN A 187 -3.63 -23.33 -39.64
CA GLN A 187 -5.08 -23.56 -39.69
C GLN A 187 -5.37 -25.01 -40.07
N THR A 188 -5.97 -25.78 -39.16
CA THR A 188 -6.65 -27.03 -39.53
C THR A 188 -8.16 -26.89 -39.32
N LYS A 189 -8.87 -27.33 -40.37
CA LYS A 189 -10.30 -27.21 -40.61
C LYS A 189 -11.13 -28.06 -39.62
N PHE A 190 -12.12 -27.40 -39.01
CA PHE A 190 -13.26 -27.93 -38.23
C PHE A 190 -12.96 -28.65 -36.90
N ASN A 191 -13.14 -27.93 -35.79
CA ASN A 191 -13.31 -28.49 -34.45
C ASN A 191 -14.76 -28.24 -33.96
N PHE A 192 -15.46 -29.30 -33.55
CA PHE A 192 -16.72 -29.18 -32.82
C PHE A 192 -16.41 -28.86 -31.34
N LEU A 193 -17.11 -27.88 -30.76
CA LEU A 193 -16.97 -27.50 -29.35
C LEU A 193 -17.38 -28.64 -28.41
N THR A 194 -16.48 -29.02 -27.52
CA THR A 194 -16.75 -29.89 -26.37
C THR A 194 -17.15 -29.08 -25.13
N TYR A 195 -17.76 -29.70 -24.12
CA TYR A 195 -18.17 -29.01 -22.88
C TYR A 195 -16.98 -28.39 -22.11
N ASN A 196 -15.77 -28.96 -22.30
CA ASN A 196 -14.53 -28.38 -21.78
C ASN A 196 -14.07 -27.13 -22.55
N ASP A 197 -14.50 -26.96 -23.81
CA ASP A 197 -14.25 -25.74 -24.58
C ASP A 197 -15.20 -24.60 -24.16
N MET A 198 -16.39 -24.93 -23.62
CA MET A 198 -17.28 -23.95 -22.98
C MET A 198 -16.84 -23.57 -21.56
N ILE A 199 -16.08 -24.44 -20.87
CA ILE A 199 -15.58 -24.21 -19.51
C ILE A 199 -14.10 -23.74 -19.53
N GLY A 200 -13.55 -23.47 -20.72
CA GLY A 200 -12.32 -22.72 -20.90
C GLY A 200 -11.07 -23.50 -20.47
N LYS A 201 -10.62 -24.41 -21.33
CA LYS A 201 -9.17 -24.61 -21.43
C LYS A 201 -8.57 -23.37 -22.10
N VAL A 202 -7.65 -22.75 -21.37
CA VAL A 202 -6.87 -21.58 -21.72
C VAL A 202 -5.97 -21.93 -22.88
N ASP A 203 -6.46 -21.82 -24.11
CA ASP A 203 -5.63 -21.77 -25.29
C ASP A 203 -6.26 -20.80 -26.29
N THR A 204 -5.47 -19.83 -26.76
CA THR A 204 -5.75 -18.83 -27.82
C THR A 204 -6.60 -17.58 -27.51
N VAL A 205 -6.73 -17.15 -26.24
CA VAL A 205 -7.12 -15.76 -25.87
C VAL A 205 -6.33 -15.30 -24.63
N ILE A 206 -5.01 -15.32 -24.72
CA ILE A 206 -4.12 -15.23 -23.54
C ILE A 206 -4.27 -13.86 -22.83
N GLY A 207 -4.42 -12.75 -23.55
CA GLY A 207 -4.54 -11.42 -22.92
C GLY A 207 -5.88 -11.14 -22.21
N LYS A 208 -7.03 -11.49 -22.81
CA LYS A 208 -8.36 -11.15 -22.24
C LYS A 208 -8.75 -12.06 -21.08
N SER A 209 -8.40 -13.34 -21.13
CA SER A 209 -8.73 -14.27 -20.04
C SER A 209 -7.90 -14.02 -18.79
N ILE A 210 -6.62 -13.65 -18.94
CA ILE A 210 -5.76 -13.30 -17.81
C ILE A 210 -6.25 -12.04 -17.10
N ALA A 211 -6.59 -10.98 -17.85
CA ALA A 211 -7.13 -9.75 -17.26
C ALA A 211 -8.42 -9.99 -16.47
N ILE A 212 -9.30 -10.89 -16.96
CA ILE A 212 -10.54 -11.27 -16.27
C ILE A 212 -10.24 -12.06 -14.98
N VAL A 213 -9.23 -12.92 -14.98
CA VAL A 213 -8.83 -13.69 -13.79
C VAL A 213 -8.16 -12.78 -12.76
N GLU A 214 -7.30 -11.87 -13.21
CA GLU A 214 -6.65 -10.87 -12.37
C GLU A 214 -7.68 -9.95 -11.70
N ASP A 215 -8.67 -9.46 -12.46
CA ASP A 215 -9.77 -8.63 -11.94
C ASP A 215 -10.59 -9.37 -10.88
N LYS A 216 -10.91 -10.65 -11.12
CA LYS A 216 -11.63 -11.49 -10.14
C LYS A 216 -10.84 -11.71 -8.86
N LEU A 217 -9.54 -12.00 -8.97
CA LEU A 217 -8.66 -12.17 -7.81
C LEU A 217 -8.53 -10.87 -7.02
N SER A 218 -8.28 -9.75 -7.70
CA SER A 218 -8.20 -8.42 -7.08
C SER A 218 -9.51 -8.04 -6.37
N HIS A 219 -10.66 -8.26 -7.02
CA HIS A 219 -11.95 -8.01 -6.42
C HIS A 219 -12.20 -8.90 -5.18
N GLY A 220 -11.91 -10.19 -5.29
CA GLY A 220 -12.07 -11.14 -4.18
C GLY A 220 -11.20 -10.78 -2.98
N ILE A 221 -9.94 -10.41 -3.23
CA ILE A 221 -9.01 -9.88 -2.25
C ILE A 221 -9.61 -8.65 -1.57
N GLY A 222 -10.02 -7.64 -2.35
CA GLY A 222 -10.54 -6.37 -1.83
C GLY A 222 -11.77 -6.54 -0.94
N VAL A 223 -12.72 -7.39 -1.36
CA VAL A 223 -13.94 -7.69 -0.58
C VAL A 223 -13.60 -8.41 0.72
N LEU A 224 -12.80 -9.47 0.65
CA LEU A 224 -12.46 -10.28 1.83
C LEU A 224 -11.64 -9.46 2.82
N GLN A 225 -10.64 -8.73 2.33
CA GLN A 225 -9.83 -7.83 3.15
C GLN A 225 -10.68 -6.74 3.81
N GLY A 226 -11.60 -6.11 3.05
CA GLY A 226 -12.50 -5.10 3.60
C GLY A 226 -13.38 -5.65 4.72
N SER A 227 -13.86 -6.89 4.58
CA SER A 227 -14.64 -7.58 5.59
C SER A 227 -13.81 -7.91 6.83
N VAL A 228 -12.64 -8.54 6.66
CA VAL A 228 -11.75 -8.92 7.77
C VAL A 228 -11.27 -7.69 8.53
N ARG A 229 -10.86 -6.63 7.83
CA ARG A 229 -10.46 -5.36 8.46
C ARG A 229 -11.58 -4.78 9.32
N LYS A 230 -12.83 -4.76 8.84
CA LYS A 230 -13.99 -4.30 9.61
C LYS A 230 -14.27 -5.19 10.82
N GLY A 231 -14.15 -6.51 10.66
CA GLY A 231 -14.29 -7.48 11.74
C GLY A 231 -13.26 -7.28 12.85
N LEU A 232 -11.97 -7.14 12.47
CA LEU A 232 -10.88 -6.86 13.40
C LEU A 232 -11.08 -5.52 14.12
N ALA A 233 -11.44 -4.47 13.39
CA ALA A 233 -11.70 -3.15 13.96
C ALA A 233 -12.82 -3.21 15.03
N ALA A 234 -13.92 -3.92 14.73
CA ALA A 234 -15.03 -4.07 15.66
C ALA A 234 -14.66 -4.91 16.90
N GLN A 235 -14.00 -6.05 16.70
CA GLN A 235 -13.69 -7.00 17.77
C GLN A 235 -12.65 -6.45 18.75
N TYR A 236 -11.60 -5.83 18.24
CA TYR A 236 -10.46 -5.35 19.04
C TYR A 236 -10.54 -3.85 19.35
N LYS A 237 -11.65 -3.18 18.97
CA LYS A 237 -11.86 -1.73 19.14
C LYS A 237 -10.72 -0.90 18.54
N LEU A 238 -10.29 -1.29 17.35
CA LEU A 238 -9.19 -0.66 16.63
C LEU A 238 -9.72 0.37 15.63
N THR A 239 -8.89 1.35 15.31
CA THR A 239 -9.13 2.20 14.13
C THR A 239 -9.00 1.38 12.86
N SER A 240 -9.56 1.87 11.75
CA SER A 240 -9.42 1.22 10.43
C SER A 240 -7.94 1.02 10.05
N GLU A 241 -7.08 1.97 10.39
CA GLU A 241 -5.65 1.91 10.06
C GLU A 241 -4.89 0.91 10.93
N GLN A 242 -5.17 0.87 12.24
CA GLN A 242 -4.60 -0.15 13.11
C GLN A 242 -5.01 -1.56 12.67
N ALA A 243 -6.27 -1.74 12.30
CA ALA A 243 -6.75 -3.01 11.77
C ALA A 243 -6.12 -3.36 10.41
N ARG A 244 -5.84 -2.37 9.55
CA ARG A 244 -5.14 -2.57 8.27
C ARG A 244 -3.70 -3.06 8.52
N LEU A 245 -2.94 -2.38 9.38
CA LEU A 245 -1.56 -2.75 9.71
C LEU A 245 -1.47 -4.18 10.27
N LEU A 246 -2.33 -4.51 11.23
CA LEU A 246 -2.37 -5.86 11.81
C LEU A 246 -2.73 -6.92 10.78
N LEU A 247 -3.68 -6.62 9.89
CA LEU A 247 -4.07 -7.54 8.82
C LEU A 247 -2.90 -7.83 7.88
N VAL A 248 -2.14 -6.80 7.48
CA VAL A 248 -0.97 -6.95 6.59
C VAL A 248 0.07 -7.85 7.25
N ASP A 249 0.43 -7.59 8.51
CA ASP A 249 1.46 -8.36 9.21
C ASP A 249 1.04 -9.83 9.46
N VAL A 250 -0.23 -10.06 9.76
CA VAL A 250 -0.79 -11.41 9.95
C VAL A 250 -0.76 -12.21 8.65
N ILE A 251 -1.12 -11.60 7.52
CA ILE A 251 -1.07 -12.29 6.22
C ILE A 251 0.40 -12.48 5.78
N GLU A 252 1.29 -11.51 6.02
CA GLU A 252 2.73 -11.63 5.73
C GLU A 252 3.35 -12.81 6.45
N ARG A 253 3.09 -12.93 7.75
CA ARG A 253 3.51 -14.09 8.52
C ARG A 253 2.98 -15.39 7.91
N HIS A 254 1.69 -15.44 7.58
CA HIS A 254 1.10 -16.65 6.99
C HIS A 254 1.73 -17.01 5.64
N MET A 255 2.01 -16.00 4.81
CA MET A 255 2.68 -16.17 3.52
C MET A 255 4.11 -16.70 3.66
N GLN A 256 4.85 -16.21 4.66
CA GLN A 256 6.19 -16.71 4.97
C GLN A 256 6.16 -18.15 5.50
N GLU A 257 5.24 -18.47 6.42
CA GLU A 257 5.14 -19.80 7.04
C GLU A 257 4.66 -20.88 6.05
N VAL A 258 3.65 -20.58 5.23
CA VAL A 258 2.98 -21.58 4.36
C VAL A 258 3.59 -21.61 2.97
N TYR A 259 3.78 -20.45 2.35
CA TYR A 259 4.20 -20.35 0.95
C TYR A 259 5.71 -20.09 0.81
N LYS A 260 6.41 -19.76 1.91
CA LYS A 260 7.84 -19.38 1.91
C LYS A 260 8.13 -18.20 0.99
N VAL A 261 7.13 -17.34 0.80
CA VAL A 261 7.23 -16.12 0.01
C VAL A 261 7.31 -14.95 0.98
N ASN A 262 8.31 -14.10 0.79
CA ASN A 262 8.30 -12.80 1.45
C ASN A 262 7.29 -11.92 0.70
N TRP A 263 6.08 -11.82 1.24
CA TRP A 263 4.95 -11.17 0.60
C TRP A 263 4.52 -9.93 1.39
N ARG A 264 4.19 -8.85 0.68
CA ARG A 264 3.24 -7.87 1.17
C ARG A 264 2.23 -7.50 0.07
N PRO A 265 1.00 -7.09 0.45
CA PRO A 265 -0.14 -6.98 -0.48
C PRO A 265 0.15 -6.03 -1.64
N TYR A 266 -0.59 -6.12 -2.75
CA TYR A 266 -0.55 -5.22 -3.91
C TYR A 266 -1.88 -4.43 -3.99
N PHE A 267 -1.97 -3.19 -3.50
CA PHE A 267 -3.19 -2.38 -3.74
C PHE A 267 -3.09 -1.58 -5.03
#